data_AF-A0A7J7XW47-F1
#
_entry.id   AF-A0A7J7XW47-F1
#
_cell.length_a   1.000
_cell.length_b   1.000
_cell.length_c   1.000
_cell.angle_alpha   90.00
_cell.angle_beta   90.00
_cell.angle_gamma   90.00
#
_symmetry.space_group_name_H-M   'P 1'
#
loop_
_entity.id
_entity.type
_entity.pdbx_description
1 polymer ?
#
loop_
_entity_poly.entity_id
_entity_poly.type
_entity_poly.pdbx_seq_one_letter_code
_entity_poly.pdbx_strand_id
1 'polypeptide(L)'
;MASVLNSKESKASERTVVVAGLPVGHFNDRSLTTLVKRHFQDTKNEGGVVENVIYPTRTKGVAYVTFKEEKVAENVIRKKNHYLAVKIGPTQLTVSHFSEKVLISVNATLDLSVFRGQFILESLVRELQKKIPSLRFSPLGQNGRISVQGSFLAVRKLKESLLLKASSLLEKNRSCISEGEKRSRQSPRKNLLRSNNAFPSPRSPVPETARHGETARCGETLVLDTDVFLYLKKKSSFYERTLKKYHVLCQERVEGEITTICIKNDLQPNHEKLAKECIEKYSHALHFELIKETFDLKGKERRERGNIELACEQLSSKYNQELLINFNRTHIDVIGPSSAVHTFKKEVLKFIRQTVR
;
A
#
# COMPACT_ATOMS: atom_id res chain seq x y z
N MET A 1 13.00 -13.06 -24.95
CA MET A 1 13.58 -13.89 -23.87
C MET A 1 13.13 -13.36 -22.51
N ALA A 2 11.92 -13.73 -22.10
CA ALA A 2 11.31 -13.30 -20.84
C ALA A 2 10.91 -14.56 -20.05
N SER A 3 11.85 -15.20 -19.35
CA SER A 3 11.49 -16.32 -18.46
C SER A 3 12.44 -16.56 -17.28
N VAL A 4 13.55 -15.81 -17.15
CA VAL A 4 14.58 -16.15 -16.15
C VAL A 4 14.38 -15.46 -14.80
N LEU A 5 13.53 -14.42 -14.71
CA LEU A 5 13.34 -13.66 -13.46
C LEU A 5 12.06 -14.03 -12.67
N ASN A 6 11.08 -14.70 -13.29
CA ASN A 6 9.89 -15.16 -12.56
C ASN A 6 10.11 -16.45 -11.75
N SER A 7 11.19 -17.20 -12.00
CA SER A 7 11.41 -18.51 -11.38
C SER A 7 12.10 -18.47 -10.01
N LYS A 8 12.71 -17.34 -9.62
CA LYS A 8 13.39 -17.20 -8.32
C LYS A 8 12.52 -16.58 -7.22
N GLU A 9 11.66 -15.62 -7.56
CA GLU A 9 10.74 -14.99 -6.60
C GLU A 9 9.55 -15.89 -6.26
N SER A 10 8.98 -16.62 -7.24
CA SER A 10 7.84 -17.53 -7.00
C SER A 10 8.19 -18.65 -6.01
N LYS A 11 9.43 -19.15 -6.06
CA LYS A 11 9.92 -20.22 -5.18
C LYS A 11 10.10 -19.77 -3.73
N ALA A 12 10.31 -18.48 -3.45
CA ALA A 12 10.52 -18.04 -2.07
C ALA A 12 9.19 -17.93 -1.30
N SER A 13 8.12 -17.49 -1.96
CA SER A 13 6.78 -17.41 -1.37
C SER A 13 6.25 -18.78 -0.94
N GLU A 14 6.40 -19.80 -1.79
CA GLU A 14 5.94 -21.18 -1.51
C GLU A 14 6.68 -21.82 -0.33
N ARG A 15 7.92 -21.40 -0.08
CA ARG A 15 8.75 -21.87 1.03
C ARG A 15 8.63 -21.00 2.29
N THR A 16 7.80 -19.96 2.26
CA THR A 16 7.65 -19.02 3.37
C THR A 16 6.32 -19.25 4.10
N VAL A 17 6.36 -19.18 5.42
CA VAL A 17 5.18 -19.27 6.28
C VAL A 17 5.03 -18.01 7.11
N VAL A 18 3.78 -17.64 7.39
CA VAL A 18 3.43 -16.56 8.31
C VAL A 18 3.18 -17.17 9.67
N VAL A 19 3.88 -16.65 10.68
CA VAL A 19 3.78 -17.10 12.07
C VAL A 19 3.19 -15.95 12.89
N ALA A 20 1.97 -16.12 13.38
CA ALA A 20 1.27 -15.15 14.21
C ALA A 20 1.11 -15.64 15.66
N GLY A 21 0.88 -14.70 16.59
CA GLY A 21 0.71 -15.00 18.01
C GLY A 21 2.01 -14.95 18.82
N LEU A 22 3.05 -14.28 18.32
CA LEU A 22 4.31 -14.14 19.05
C LEU A 22 4.15 -13.18 20.24
N PRO A 23 4.75 -13.49 21.42
CA PRO A 23 4.64 -12.65 22.61
C PRO A 23 5.40 -11.33 22.42
N VAL A 24 4.64 -10.25 22.18
CA VAL A 24 5.17 -8.89 21.97
C VAL A 24 5.53 -8.25 23.31
N GLY A 25 6.66 -7.54 23.36
CA GLY A 25 7.05 -6.73 24.52
C GLY A 25 7.70 -7.48 25.68
N HIS A 26 7.60 -8.81 25.71
CA HIS A 26 8.24 -9.64 26.73
C HIS A 26 9.68 -10.04 26.39
N PHE A 27 10.03 -10.03 25.10
CA PHE A 27 11.35 -10.41 24.59
C PHE A 27 11.91 -9.31 23.70
N ASN A 28 13.24 -9.20 23.68
CA ASN A 28 13.91 -8.44 22.64
C ASN A 28 13.73 -9.15 21.30
N ASP A 29 13.56 -8.40 20.22
CA ASP A 29 13.23 -8.96 18.90
C ASP A 29 14.25 -9.99 18.44
N ARG A 30 15.55 -9.76 18.64
CA ARG A 30 16.59 -10.75 18.32
C ARG A 30 16.40 -12.08 19.05
N SER A 31 16.02 -12.03 20.32
CA SER A 31 15.76 -13.22 21.11
C SER A 31 14.53 -13.94 20.59
N LEU A 32 13.48 -13.20 20.21
CA LEU A 32 12.28 -13.78 19.62
C LEU A 32 12.54 -14.37 18.24
N THR A 33 13.28 -13.68 17.36
CA THR A 33 13.75 -14.20 16.07
C THR A 33 14.55 -15.49 16.26
N THR A 34 15.42 -15.56 17.26
CA THR A 34 16.20 -16.78 17.56
C THR A 34 15.31 -17.90 18.09
N LEU A 35 14.33 -17.60 18.94
CA LEU A 35 13.36 -18.57 19.46
C LEU A 35 12.50 -19.14 18.34
N VAL A 36 11.96 -18.27 17.47
CA VAL A 36 11.20 -18.64 16.27
C VAL A 36 12.06 -19.51 15.36
N LYS A 37 13.28 -19.07 15.05
CA LYS A 37 14.21 -19.84 14.21
C LYS A 37 14.46 -21.23 14.79
N ARG A 38 14.77 -21.34 16.09
CA ARG A 38 15.00 -22.62 16.76
C ARG A 38 13.74 -23.51 16.73
N HIS A 39 12.57 -22.94 16.99
CA HIS A 39 11.31 -23.67 17.00
C HIS A 39 11.03 -24.33 15.65
N PHE A 40 11.21 -23.59 14.55
CA PHE A 40 10.99 -24.10 13.19
C PHE A 40 12.18 -24.87 12.60
N GLN A 41 13.31 -24.93 13.30
CA GLN A 41 14.41 -25.84 12.99
C GLN A 41 14.25 -27.22 13.65
N ASP A 42 13.41 -27.32 14.68
CA ASP A 42 13.18 -28.57 15.40
C ASP A 42 12.25 -29.49 14.59
N THR A 43 12.74 -30.69 14.27
CA THR A 43 11.99 -31.70 13.52
C THR A 43 10.76 -32.18 14.29
N LYS A 44 10.73 -32.06 15.63
CA LYS A 44 9.52 -32.32 16.44
C LYS A 44 8.38 -31.38 16.08
N ASN A 45 8.68 -30.19 15.56
CA ASN A 45 7.68 -29.22 15.10
C ASN A 45 7.41 -29.35 13.59
N GLU A 46 7.78 -30.48 12.98
CA GLU A 46 7.76 -30.68 11.52
C GLU A 46 8.64 -29.66 10.79
N GLY A 47 9.57 -29.04 11.52
CA GLY A 47 10.48 -28.03 11.04
C GLY A 47 11.63 -28.60 10.22
N GLY A 48 12.50 -27.71 9.74
CA GLY A 48 13.63 -28.09 8.90
C GLY A 48 14.64 -26.95 8.75
N VAL A 49 15.44 -26.97 7.70
CA VAL A 49 16.48 -25.95 7.52
C VAL A 49 15.85 -24.60 7.19
N VAL A 50 15.80 -23.72 8.19
CA VAL A 50 15.36 -22.33 8.05
C VAL A 50 16.43 -21.51 7.33
N GLU A 51 16.07 -20.93 6.18
CA GLU A 51 16.90 -20.00 5.41
C GLU A 51 16.92 -18.62 6.06
N ASN A 52 15.73 -18.06 6.33
CA ASN A 52 15.59 -16.72 6.88
C ASN A 52 14.41 -16.60 7.84
N VAL A 53 14.51 -15.66 8.79
CA VAL A 53 13.40 -15.25 9.66
C VAL A 53 13.32 -13.72 9.65
N ILE A 54 12.20 -13.18 9.19
CA ILE A 54 11.91 -11.75 9.20
C ILE A 54 11.06 -11.46 10.43
N TYR A 55 11.69 -10.85 11.43
CA TYR A 55 11.04 -10.33 12.64
C TYR A 55 11.90 -9.19 13.25
N PRO A 56 11.28 -8.08 13.71
CA PRO A 56 9.85 -7.77 13.65
C PRO A 56 9.36 -7.62 12.19
N THR A 57 8.04 -7.61 12.00
CA THR A 57 7.38 -7.22 10.75
C THR A 57 6.52 -5.98 11.00
N ARG A 58 5.91 -5.40 9.95
CA ARG A 58 4.94 -4.29 10.10
C ARG A 58 3.79 -4.63 11.06
N THR A 59 3.39 -5.90 11.12
CA THR A 59 2.36 -6.37 12.06
C THR A 59 3.01 -6.89 13.33
N LYS A 60 2.75 -6.23 14.47
CA LYS A 60 3.26 -6.67 15.77
C LYS A 60 2.83 -8.11 16.07
N GLY A 61 3.77 -8.92 16.55
CA GLY A 61 3.50 -10.32 16.90
C GLY A 61 3.46 -11.28 15.71
N VAL A 62 3.85 -10.82 14.51
CA VAL A 62 3.93 -11.63 13.29
C VAL A 62 5.37 -11.72 12.81
N ALA A 63 5.82 -12.91 12.43
CA ALA A 63 7.09 -13.18 11.76
C ALA A 63 6.87 -13.91 10.43
N TYR A 64 7.81 -13.74 9.50
CA TYR A 64 7.89 -14.58 8.30
C TYR A 64 9.08 -15.52 8.41
N VAL A 65 8.85 -16.80 8.15
CA VAL A 65 9.89 -17.85 8.22
C VAL A 65 10.02 -18.48 6.84
N THR A 66 11.18 -18.36 6.23
CA THR A 66 11.50 -18.95 4.92
C THR A 66 12.35 -20.19 5.12
N PHE A 67 11.90 -21.33 4.61
CA PHE A 67 12.59 -22.61 4.65
C PHE A 67 13.40 -22.85 3.38
N LYS A 68 14.46 -23.65 3.44
CA LYS A 68 15.18 -24.07 2.22
C LYS A 68 14.32 -24.95 1.30
N GLU A 69 13.43 -25.75 1.87
CA GLU A 69 12.59 -26.72 1.15
C GLU A 69 11.11 -26.39 1.32
N GLU A 70 10.36 -26.45 0.21
CA GLU A 70 8.92 -26.17 0.16
C GLU A 70 8.10 -27.18 0.97
N LYS A 71 8.46 -28.46 0.88
CA LYS A 71 7.80 -29.54 1.64
C LYS A 71 7.80 -29.29 3.14
N VAL A 72 8.84 -28.64 3.67
CA VAL A 72 8.92 -28.29 5.09
C VAL A 72 7.89 -27.22 5.44
N ALA A 73 7.73 -26.19 4.60
CA ALA A 73 6.72 -25.15 4.81
C ALA A 73 5.30 -25.76 4.88
N GLU A 74 4.96 -26.66 3.96
CA GLU A 74 3.68 -27.39 3.94
C GLU A 74 3.47 -28.27 5.19
N ASN A 75 4.49 -29.01 5.60
CA ASN A 75 4.41 -29.88 6.78
C ASN A 75 4.18 -29.06 8.07
N VAL A 76 4.90 -27.95 8.21
CA VAL A 76 4.73 -27.02 9.33
C VAL A 76 3.30 -26.45 9.34
N ILE A 77 2.75 -26.03 8.20
CA ILE A 77 1.38 -25.50 8.14
C ILE A 77 0.35 -26.58 8.50
N ARG A 78 0.54 -27.82 8.02
CA ARG A 78 -0.36 -28.93 8.32
C ARG A 78 -0.40 -29.27 9.82
N LYS A 79 0.70 -29.04 10.53
CA LYS A 79 0.73 -29.10 11.99
C LYS A 79 -0.04 -27.91 12.58
N LYS A 80 -1.35 -28.10 12.79
CA LYS A 80 -2.26 -27.05 13.31
C LYS A 80 -1.87 -26.49 14.69
N ASN A 81 -1.09 -27.23 15.47
CA ASN A 81 -0.73 -26.88 16.83
C ASN A 81 0.77 -26.65 16.96
N HIS A 82 1.16 -25.38 16.98
CA HIS A 82 2.51 -24.94 17.31
C HIS A 82 2.50 -24.27 18.68
N TYR A 83 3.34 -24.73 19.59
CA TYR A 83 3.51 -24.12 20.91
C TYR A 83 4.95 -23.66 21.05
N LEU A 84 5.13 -22.34 21.12
CA LEU A 84 6.42 -21.76 21.42
C LEU A 84 6.67 -21.89 22.91
N ALA A 85 7.66 -22.69 23.29
CA ALA A 85 8.11 -22.77 24.68
C ALA A 85 8.83 -21.45 25.04
N VAL A 86 8.19 -20.67 25.89
CA VAL A 86 8.67 -19.36 26.35
C VAL A 86 8.79 -19.39 27.87
N LYS A 87 9.71 -18.60 28.44
CA LYS A 87 9.93 -18.52 29.90
C LYS A 87 8.67 -18.13 30.71
N ILE A 88 7.66 -17.57 30.06
CA ILE A 88 6.40 -17.08 30.66
C ILE A 88 5.26 -18.11 30.49
N GLY A 89 5.52 -19.23 29.80
CA GLY A 89 4.54 -20.27 29.49
C GLY A 89 4.46 -20.56 27.99
N PRO A 90 3.89 -21.71 27.58
CA PRO A 90 3.73 -22.05 26.17
C PRO A 90 2.77 -21.08 25.48
N THR A 91 3.23 -20.41 24.43
CA THR A 91 2.38 -19.52 23.60
C THR A 91 1.96 -20.26 22.34
N GLN A 92 0.67 -20.32 22.05
CA GLN A 92 0.16 -20.93 20.83
C GLN A 92 0.48 -20.04 19.63
N LEU A 93 1.13 -20.61 18.61
CA LEU A 93 1.42 -19.96 17.36
C LEU A 93 0.40 -20.41 16.30
N THR A 94 -0.03 -19.47 15.48
CA THR A 94 -0.79 -19.76 14.26
C THR A 94 0.16 -19.71 13.07
N VAL A 95 0.24 -20.79 12.31
CA VAL A 95 1.06 -20.84 11.10
C VAL A 95 0.16 -20.96 9.88
N SER A 96 0.38 -20.10 8.89
CA SER A 96 -0.39 -20.08 7.64
C SER A 96 0.54 -19.86 6.45
N HIS A 97 0.07 -20.19 5.23
CA HIS A 97 0.83 -19.91 4.01
C HIS A 97 1.20 -18.42 3.91
N PHE A 98 2.43 -18.15 3.49
CA PHE A 98 2.76 -16.83 2.99
C PHE A 98 2.05 -16.63 1.67
N SER A 99 1.05 -15.76 1.68
CA SER A 99 0.43 -15.28 0.47
C SER A 99 0.79 -13.81 0.33
N GLU A 100 1.36 -13.39 -0.79
CA GLU A 100 1.48 -11.95 -1.15
C GLU A 100 0.12 -11.21 -1.03
N LYS A 101 -0.97 -11.96 -1.01
CA LYS A 101 -2.35 -11.53 -0.76
C LYS A 101 -2.69 -11.41 0.74
N VAL A 102 -1.71 -11.36 1.65
CA VAL A 102 -1.96 -11.22 3.10
C VAL A 102 -2.92 -10.03 3.28
N LEU A 103 -4.04 -10.39 3.90
CA LEU A 103 -5.31 -9.69 3.93
C LEU A 103 -5.19 -8.34 4.66
N ILE A 104 -4.64 -7.33 4.02
CA ILE A 104 -4.85 -5.95 4.46
C ILE A 104 -6.35 -5.68 4.24
N SER A 105 -7.09 -5.68 5.34
CA SER A 105 -8.44 -5.15 5.37
C SER A 105 -8.32 -3.66 5.14
N VAL A 106 -8.67 -3.21 3.94
CA VAL A 106 -8.64 -1.80 3.55
C VAL A 106 -10.04 -1.22 3.74
N ASN A 107 -10.09 0.06 4.10
CA ASN A 107 -11.31 0.84 4.11
C ASN A 107 -11.26 1.84 2.95
N ALA A 108 -12.29 1.87 2.12
CA ALA A 108 -12.39 2.77 0.98
C ALA A 108 -13.70 3.57 1.08
N THR A 109 -13.61 4.88 0.90
CA THR A 109 -14.81 5.73 0.75
C THR A 109 -15.14 5.86 -0.73
N LEU A 110 -16.33 5.43 -1.14
CA LEU A 110 -16.82 5.59 -2.50
C LEU A 110 -17.88 6.66 -2.57
N ASP A 111 -17.78 7.51 -3.59
CA ASP A 111 -18.81 8.46 -3.97
C ASP A 111 -19.61 7.88 -5.16
N LEU A 112 -20.84 7.45 -4.88
CA LEU A 112 -21.75 6.87 -5.86
C LEU A 112 -22.68 7.94 -6.47
N SER A 113 -22.54 9.21 -6.12
CA SER A 113 -23.40 10.30 -6.65
C SER A 113 -23.41 10.37 -8.17
N VAL A 114 -22.32 9.97 -8.83
CA VAL A 114 -22.17 9.88 -10.30
C VAL A 114 -23.26 8.99 -10.94
N PHE A 115 -23.81 8.03 -10.20
CA PHE A 115 -24.83 7.10 -10.69
C PHE A 115 -26.27 7.54 -10.41
N ARG A 116 -26.51 8.64 -9.67
CA ARG A 116 -27.86 9.07 -9.24
C ARG A 116 -28.86 9.30 -10.38
N GLY A 117 -28.37 9.63 -11.57
CA GLY A 117 -29.24 9.87 -12.74
C GLY A 117 -29.74 8.60 -13.43
N GLN A 118 -29.12 7.45 -13.18
CA GLN A 118 -29.37 6.22 -13.95
C GLN A 118 -29.74 5.01 -13.08
N PHE A 119 -29.36 5.03 -11.80
CA PHE A 119 -29.61 3.93 -10.87
C PHE A 119 -30.15 4.43 -9.54
N ILE A 120 -31.04 3.64 -8.94
CA ILE A 120 -31.36 3.75 -7.51
C ILE A 120 -30.12 3.27 -6.75
N LEU A 121 -29.48 4.17 -6.01
CA LEU A 121 -28.19 3.92 -5.37
C LEU A 121 -28.25 2.73 -4.39
N GLU A 122 -29.36 2.58 -3.67
CA GLU A 122 -29.61 1.47 -2.76
C GLU A 122 -29.62 0.11 -3.49
N SER A 123 -30.18 0.08 -4.70
CA SER A 123 -30.19 -1.11 -5.55
C SER A 123 -28.79 -1.45 -6.05
N LEU A 124 -28.02 -0.43 -6.46
CA LEU A 124 -26.63 -0.58 -6.88
C LEU A 124 -25.77 -1.15 -5.74
N VAL A 125 -25.90 -0.63 -4.52
CA VAL A 125 -25.18 -1.14 -3.35
C VAL A 125 -25.55 -2.60 -3.06
N ARG A 126 -26.85 -2.95 -3.11
CA ARG A 126 -27.30 -4.35 -2.93
C ARG A 126 -26.74 -5.28 -4.01
N GLU A 127 -26.66 -4.84 -5.26
CA GLU A 127 -26.07 -5.63 -6.35
C GLU A 127 -24.56 -5.85 -6.14
N LEU A 128 -23.83 -4.80 -5.77
CA LEU A 128 -22.38 -4.89 -5.49
C LEU A 128 -22.10 -5.80 -4.30
N GLN A 129 -22.92 -5.72 -3.25
CA GLN A 129 -22.84 -6.60 -2.09
C GLN A 129 -23.10 -8.07 -2.45
N LYS A 130 -24.06 -8.35 -3.34
CA LYS A 130 -24.29 -9.71 -3.85
C LYS A 130 -23.12 -10.21 -4.71
N LYS A 131 -22.55 -9.36 -5.56
CA LYS A 131 -21.42 -9.72 -6.43
C LYS A 131 -20.13 -10.00 -5.66
N ILE A 132 -19.91 -9.27 -4.56
CA ILE A 132 -18.68 -9.37 -3.76
C ILE A 132 -19.06 -9.50 -2.28
N PRO A 133 -19.50 -10.70 -1.84
CA PRO A 133 -19.99 -10.91 -0.48
C PRO A 133 -18.90 -10.77 0.59
N SER A 134 -17.63 -10.78 0.20
CA SER A 134 -16.49 -10.58 1.09
C SER A 134 -16.30 -9.12 1.53
N LEU A 135 -17.01 -8.17 0.93
CA LEU A 135 -16.96 -6.75 1.29
C LEU A 135 -18.09 -6.37 2.24
N ARG A 136 -17.78 -5.52 3.21
CA ARG A 136 -18.72 -4.90 4.14
C ARG A 136 -19.00 -3.48 3.70
N PHE A 137 -20.25 -3.17 3.42
CA PHE A 137 -20.69 -1.86 2.97
C PHE A 137 -21.36 -1.14 4.14
N SER A 138 -21.04 0.14 4.33
CA SER A 138 -21.79 1.01 5.24
C SER A 138 -23.16 1.35 4.64
N PRO A 139 -24.11 1.85 5.46
CA PRO A 139 -25.32 2.47 4.95
C PRO A 139 -24.99 3.61 3.97
N LEU A 140 -25.89 3.82 3.00
CA LEU A 140 -25.77 4.91 2.04
C LEU A 140 -26.00 6.25 2.75
N GLY A 141 -24.96 7.09 2.78
CA GLY A 141 -25.08 8.45 3.29
C GLY A 141 -25.94 9.32 2.36
N GLN A 142 -26.59 10.35 2.91
CA GLN A 142 -27.41 11.31 2.16
C GLN A 142 -26.64 12.01 1.02
N ASN A 143 -25.32 12.02 1.10
CA ASN A 143 -24.40 12.63 0.14
C ASN A 143 -24.07 11.66 -1.02
N GLY A 144 -24.64 10.44 -1.05
CA GLY A 144 -24.32 9.41 -2.04
C GLY A 144 -23.00 8.69 -1.77
N ARG A 145 -22.45 8.83 -0.57
CA ARG A 145 -21.17 8.23 -0.17
C ARG A 145 -21.39 6.99 0.68
N ILE A 146 -20.52 6.02 0.49
CA ILE A 146 -20.46 4.79 1.29
C ILE A 146 -19.01 4.50 1.68
N SER A 147 -18.83 3.84 2.82
CA SER A 147 -17.56 3.25 3.23
C SER A 147 -17.61 1.75 2.98
N VAL A 148 -16.55 1.20 2.41
CA VAL A 148 -16.44 -0.22 2.11
C VAL A 148 -15.18 -0.78 2.73
N GLN A 149 -15.36 -1.83 3.52
CA GLN A 149 -14.29 -2.52 4.20
C GLN A 149 -14.14 -3.94 3.66
N GLY A 150 -12.91 -4.37 3.40
CA GLY A 150 -12.60 -5.76 3.11
C GLY A 150 -11.19 -5.92 2.57
N SER A 151 -10.85 -7.10 2.06
CA SER A 151 -9.51 -7.32 1.53
C SER A 151 -9.23 -6.43 0.31
N PHE A 152 -7.98 -6.01 0.14
CA PHE A 152 -7.57 -5.21 -1.03
C PHE A 152 -7.99 -5.84 -2.36
N LEU A 153 -7.90 -7.16 -2.50
CA LEU A 153 -8.36 -7.87 -3.71
C LEU A 153 -9.86 -7.72 -3.94
N ALA A 154 -10.66 -7.78 -2.88
CA ALA A 154 -12.10 -7.60 -2.98
C ALA A 154 -12.44 -6.15 -3.37
N VAL A 155 -11.75 -5.16 -2.80
CA VAL A 155 -11.90 -3.74 -3.16
C VAL A 155 -11.42 -3.45 -4.59
N ARG A 156 -10.37 -4.12 -5.07
CA ARG A 156 -9.93 -4.04 -6.47
C ARG A 156 -10.99 -4.58 -7.43
N LYS A 157 -11.57 -5.74 -7.13
CA LYS A 157 -12.70 -6.31 -7.90
C LYS A 157 -13.92 -5.37 -7.91
N LEU A 158 -14.17 -4.67 -6.79
CA LEU A 158 -15.20 -3.64 -6.70
C LEU A 158 -14.92 -2.49 -7.67
N LYS A 159 -13.69 -1.96 -7.69
CA LYS A 159 -13.27 -0.91 -8.63
C LYS A 159 -13.51 -1.35 -10.09
N GLU A 160 -13.07 -2.54 -10.46
CA GLU A 160 -13.25 -3.07 -11.82
C GLU A 160 -14.74 -3.19 -12.18
N SER A 161 -15.57 -3.68 -11.25
CA SER A 161 -17.02 -3.79 -11.44
C SER A 161 -17.71 -2.43 -11.63
N LEU A 162 -17.28 -1.41 -10.90
CA LEU A 162 -17.79 -0.05 -11.02
C LEU A 162 -17.35 0.62 -12.33
N LEU A 163 -16.11 0.41 -12.76
CA LEU A 163 -15.60 0.91 -14.03
C LEU A 163 -16.37 0.30 -15.21
N LEU A 164 -16.63 -1.02 -15.19
CA LEU A 164 -17.42 -1.67 -16.23
C LEU A 164 -18.85 -1.10 -16.31
N LYS A 165 -19.49 -0.82 -15.17
CA LYS A 165 -20.80 -0.16 -15.13
C LYS A 165 -20.73 1.26 -15.69
N ALA A 166 -19.71 2.03 -15.33
CA ALA A 166 -19.54 3.39 -15.85
C ALA A 166 -19.32 3.40 -17.38
N SER A 167 -18.54 2.46 -17.91
CA SER A 167 -18.32 2.33 -19.36
C SER A 167 -19.60 1.92 -20.11
N SER A 168 -20.38 0.97 -19.57
CA SER A 168 -21.67 0.58 -20.16
C SER A 168 -22.66 1.75 -20.23
N LEU A 169 -22.63 2.67 -19.26
CA LEU A 169 -23.44 3.88 -19.30
C LEU A 169 -23.00 4.85 -20.41
N LEU A 170 -21.69 5.00 -20.64
CA LEU A 170 -21.18 5.86 -21.70
C LEU A 170 -21.59 5.35 -23.09
N GLU A 171 -21.56 4.03 -23.32
CA GLU A 171 -22.00 3.45 -24.59
C GLU A 171 -23.51 3.61 -24.81
N LYS A 172 -24.33 3.41 -23.77
CA LYS A 172 -25.79 3.58 -23.85
C LYS A 172 -26.18 5.03 -24.17
N ASN A 173 -25.40 6.01 -23.73
CA ASN A 173 -25.61 7.42 -24.07
C ASN A 173 -25.10 7.78 -25.48
N ARG A 174 -24.15 7.04 -26.05
CA ARG A 174 -23.70 7.22 -27.46
C ARG A 174 -24.71 6.66 -28.47
N SER A 175 -25.37 5.54 -28.15
CA SER A 175 -26.41 4.95 -29.02
C SER A 175 -27.65 5.85 -29.19
N CYS A 176 -27.83 6.88 -28.36
CA CYS A 176 -28.93 7.83 -28.47
C CYS A 176 -28.65 9.04 -29.37
N ILE A 177 -27.41 9.21 -29.85
CA ILE A 177 -27.04 10.33 -30.75
C ILE A 177 -27.03 9.88 -32.22
N SER A 178 -26.83 8.59 -32.50
CA SER A 178 -26.78 8.05 -33.88
C SER A 178 -28.14 7.73 -34.52
N GLU A 179 -29.24 7.81 -33.78
CA GLU A 179 -30.60 7.50 -34.27
C GLU A 179 -31.48 8.76 -34.46
N GLY A 180 -30.86 9.92 -34.68
CA GLY A 180 -31.57 11.22 -34.83
C GLY A 180 -31.50 11.86 -36.23
N GLU A 181 -30.63 11.42 -37.13
CA GLU A 181 -30.39 12.12 -38.41
C GLU A 181 -31.08 11.50 -39.63
N LYS A 182 -32.35 11.08 -39.50
CA LYS A 182 -33.21 10.87 -40.67
C LYS A 182 -34.66 11.22 -40.38
N ARG A 183 -34.98 12.52 -40.35
CA ARG A 183 -36.13 13.08 -41.12
C ARG A 183 -36.31 14.59 -40.86
N SER A 184 -36.68 15.25 -41.95
CA SER A 184 -37.30 16.58 -42.05
C SER A 184 -36.37 17.76 -42.34
N ARG A 185 -36.20 17.98 -43.64
CA ARG A 185 -36.02 19.30 -44.23
C ARG A 185 -37.29 20.12 -43.95
N GLN A 186 -37.20 21.17 -43.15
CA GLN A 186 -37.78 22.49 -43.41
C GLN A 186 -37.55 23.39 -42.20
N SER A 187 -36.79 24.46 -42.42
CA SER A 187 -36.71 25.62 -41.54
C SER A 187 -38.07 26.33 -41.47
N PRO A 188 -38.35 26.99 -40.34
CA PRO A 188 -38.49 28.44 -40.44
C PRO A 188 -37.77 29.21 -39.32
N ARG A 189 -37.26 30.37 -39.72
CA ARG A 189 -36.69 31.44 -38.88
C ARG A 189 -37.74 32.06 -37.94
N LYS A 190 -37.21 32.85 -36.96
CA LYS A 190 -37.83 33.89 -36.10
C LYS A 190 -38.30 33.37 -34.72
N ASN A 191 -38.05 34.00 -33.57
CA ASN A 191 -37.59 35.34 -33.18
C ASN A 191 -37.01 35.32 -31.74
N LEU A 192 -36.32 36.41 -31.37
CA LEU A 192 -35.90 36.80 -30.02
C LEU A 192 -37.03 36.70 -28.98
N LEU A 193 -36.69 36.30 -27.75
CA LEU A 193 -37.13 37.01 -26.54
C LEU A 193 -36.15 36.75 -25.37
N ARG A 194 -35.67 37.88 -24.86
CA ARG A 194 -34.73 38.10 -23.78
C ARG A 194 -35.48 38.03 -22.45
N SER A 195 -34.98 37.30 -21.47
CA SER A 195 -35.22 37.63 -20.06
C SER A 195 -34.07 37.13 -19.20
N ASN A 196 -33.32 38.08 -18.66
CA ASN A 196 -32.30 37.91 -17.65
C ASN A 196 -32.97 37.85 -16.28
N ASN A 197 -32.53 36.95 -15.40
CA ASN A 197 -32.13 37.26 -14.03
C ASN A 197 -31.61 35.99 -13.35
N ALA A 198 -30.29 35.93 -13.20
CA ALA A 198 -29.60 35.00 -12.32
C ALA A 198 -28.56 35.79 -11.53
N PHE A 199 -28.52 35.59 -10.20
CA PHE A 199 -27.35 35.57 -9.30
C PHE A 199 -27.86 35.48 -7.84
N PRO A 200 -27.05 35.07 -6.85
CA PRO A 200 -26.09 33.96 -6.82
C PRO A 200 -26.24 33.10 -5.53
N SER A 201 -25.62 31.92 -5.47
CA SER A 201 -25.33 31.23 -4.20
C SER A 201 -23.90 30.62 -4.25
N PRO A 202 -23.14 30.59 -3.14
CA PRO A 202 -21.69 30.79 -3.17
C PRO A 202 -20.88 29.53 -3.52
N ARG A 203 -19.82 29.75 -4.29
CA ARG A 203 -18.74 28.79 -4.58
C ARG A 203 -17.85 28.59 -3.35
N SER A 204 -17.42 27.36 -3.11
CA SER A 204 -16.12 27.08 -2.46
C SER A 204 -15.05 26.83 -3.54
N PRO A 205 -13.76 27.12 -3.28
CA PRO A 205 -12.76 27.29 -4.32
C PRO A 205 -12.13 25.95 -4.72
N VAL A 206 -12.31 25.57 -5.99
CA VAL A 206 -11.48 24.56 -6.67
C VAL A 206 -10.75 25.27 -7.80
N PRO A 207 -9.43 25.03 -8.02
CA PRO A 207 -8.68 25.76 -9.03
C PRO A 207 -9.14 25.36 -10.44
N GLU A 208 -9.75 26.31 -11.16
CA GLU A 208 -9.98 26.26 -12.60
C GLU A 208 -8.67 26.53 -13.36
N THR A 209 -8.09 25.47 -13.90
CA THR A 209 -7.34 25.47 -15.17
C THR A 209 -7.53 24.06 -15.72
N ALA A 210 -8.05 23.77 -16.91
CA ALA A 210 -8.09 24.54 -18.14
C ALA A 210 -9.36 24.21 -18.94
N ARG A 211 -9.79 25.23 -19.69
CA ARG A 211 -10.83 25.17 -20.71
C ARG A 211 -10.28 24.52 -21.98
N HIS A 212 -11.14 23.79 -22.67
CA HIS A 212 -11.09 23.46 -24.09
C HIS A 212 -9.98 22.50 -24.56
N GLY A 213 -10.42 21.33 -25.04
CA GLY A 213 -9.98 20.88 -26.35
C GLY A 213 -8.64 20.16 -26.47
N GLU A 214 -8.23 19.37 -25.48
CA GLU A 214 -7.22 18.32 -25.67
C GLU A 214 -7.57 17.19 -24.70
N THR A 215 -7.80 15.98 -25.21
CA THR A 215 -7.88 14.79 -24.38
C THR A 215 -6.56 14.64 -23.63
N ALA A 216 -6.49 15.17 -22.41
CA ALA A 216 -5.39 14.94 -21.51
C ALA A 216 -5.27 13.42 -21.35
N ARG A 217 -4.31 12.82 -22.06
CA ARG A 217 -4.00 11.40 -21.92
C ARG A 217 -3.73 11.17 -20.44
N CYS A 218 -4.64 10.45 -19.79
CA CYS A 218 -4.53 10.11 -18.39
C CYS A 218 -3.42 9.08 -18.28
N GLY A 219 -2.21 9.52 -17.96
CA GLY A 219 -1.07 8.64 -17.76
C GLY A 219 -1.32 7.62 -16.67
N GLU A 220 -0.54 6.54 -16.67
CA GLU A 220 -0.66 5.47 -15.69
C GLU A 220 -0.49 5.98 -14.25
N THR A 221 -1.47 5.69 -13.40
CA THR A 221 -1.43 6.10 -11.98
C THR A 221 -1.10 4.91 -11.09
N LEU A 222 -0.22 5.15 -10.11
CA LEU A 222 0.22 4.21 -9.09
C LEU A 222 0.03 4.84 -7.70
N VAL A 223 -0.46 4.08 -6.72
CA VAL A 223 -0.60 4.52 -5.32
C VAL A 223 0.27 3.63 -4.44
N LEU A 224 1.16 4.24 -3.68
CA LEU A 224 2.09 3.55 -2.78
C LEU A 224 1.93 4.10 -1.36
N ASP A 225 2.32 3.28 -0.38
CA ASP A 225 2.60 3.73 0.99
C ASP A 225 3.72 4.79 0.96
N THR A 226 3.52 5.89 1.68
CA THR A 226 4.45 7.03 1.64
C THR A 226 5.84 6.67 2.14
N ASP A 227 5.98 5.82 3.15
CA ASP A 227 7.29 5.41 3.67
C ASP A 227 8.03 4.54 2.64
N VAL A 228 7.31 3.60 2.01
CA VAL A 228 7.86 2.78 0.91
C VAL A 228 8.29 3.66 -0.25
N PHE A 229 7.46 4.62 -0.64
CA PHE A 229 7.76 5.53 -1.73
C PHE A 229 9.00 6.40 -1.42
N LEU A 230 9.06 7.01 -0.23
CA LEU A 230 10.18 7.85 0.17
C LEU A 230 11.49 7.05 0.23
N TYR A 231 11.44 5.82 0.74
CA TYR A 231 12.60 4.92 0.73
C TYR A 231 13.02 4.58 -0.69
N LEU A 232 12.06 4.21 -1.54
CA LEU A 232 12.29 3.88 -2.94
C LEU A 232 12.93 5.04 -3.70
N LYS A 233 12.47 6.28 -3.46
CA LYS A 233 12.99 7.47 -4.13
C LYS A 233 14.36 7.91 -3.61
N LYS A 234 14.58 7.89 -2.29
CA LYS A 234 15.79 8.47 -1.67
C LYS A 234 16.94 7.49 -1.47
N LYS A 235 16.65 6.20 -1.29
CA LYS A 235 17.67 5.18 -0.94
C LYS A 235 17.90 4.20 -2.08
N SER A 236 16.87 3.86 -2.85
CA SER A 236 17.03 2.97 -3.98
C SER A 236 17.28 3.74 -5.28
N SER A 237 18.39 3.46 -5.95
CA SER A 237 18.62 3.96 -7.32
C SER A 237 17.66 3.33 -8.35
N PHE A 238 16.87 2.34 -7.95
CA PHE A 238 15.92 1.64 -8.81
C PHE A 238 14.88 2.60 -9.39
N TYR A 239 14.37 3.55 -8.60
CA TYR A 239 13.34 4.48 -9.05
C TYR A 239 13.86 5.32 -10.23
N GLU A 240 14.93 6.08 -10.01
CA GLU A 240 15.54 6.92 -11.05
C GLU A 240 16.01 6.12 -12.25
N ARG A 241 16.59 4.92 -12.03
CA ARG A 241 17.04 4.05 -13.11
C ARG A 241 15.88 3.58 -13.97
N THR A 242 14.73 3.26 -13.36
CA THR A 242 13.52 2.87 -14.08
C THR A 242 12.96 4.04 -14.89
N LEU A 243 12.93 5.24 -14.31
CA LEU A 243 12.50 6.46 -15.02
C LEU A 243 13.37 6.73 -16.26
N LYS A 244 14.70 6.67 -16.08
CA LYS A 244 15.68 6.85 -17.18
C LYS A 244 15.56 5.77 -18.25
N LYS A 245 15.43 4.51 -17.84
CA LYS A 245 15.36 3.35 -18.76
C LYS A 245 14.15 3.41 -19.68
N TYR A 246 12.99 3.84 -19.17
CA TYR A 246 11.74 3.88 -19.93
C TYR A 246 11.41 5.27 -20.48
N HIS A 247 12.27 6.28 -20.23
CA HIS A 247 12.07 7.69 -20.59
C HIS A 247 10.69 8.20 -20.16
N VAL A 248 10.31 7.92 -18.90
CA VAL A 248 9.01 8.33 -18.34
C VAL A 248 9.18 9.47 -17.34
N LEU A 249 8.22 10.39 -17.34
CA LEU A 249 8.11 11.46 -16.35
C LEU A 249 7.14 11.02 -15.25
N CYS A 250 7.47 11.35 -14.01
CA CYS A 250 6.61 11.07 -12.85
C CYS A 250 6.20 12.38 -12.17
N GLN A 251 4.89 12.53 -11.95
CA GLN A 251 4.33 13.57 -11.11
C GLN A 251 3.82 12.93 -9.81
N GLU A 252 4.33 13.40 -8.69
CA GLU A 252 4.06 12.84 -7.37
C GLU A 252 3.11 13.75 -6.60
N ARG A 253 2.16 13.14 -5.88
CA ARG A 253 1.29 13.81 -4.92
C ARG A 253 1.29 13.02 -3.62
N VAL A 254 1.79 13.63 -2.56
CA VAL A 254 1.82 13.04 -1.22
C VAL A 254 0.57 13.48 -0.48
N GLU A 255 -0.24 12.53 -0.05
CA GLU A 255 -1.49 12.74 0.70
C GLU A 255 -1.44 11.89 1.98
N GLY A 256 -0.75 12.41 3.01
CA GLY A 256 -0.64 11.73 4.30
C GLY A 256 0.20 10.45 4.22
N GLU A 257 -0.42 9.29 4.47
CA GLU A 257 0.22 7.98 4.49
C GLU A 257 0.31 7.31 3.10
N ILE A 258 -0.31 7.93 2.10
CA ILE A 258 -0.29 7.44 0.72
C ILE A 258 0.35 8.48 -0.21
N THR A 259 1.11 7.98 -1.18
CA THR A 259 1.67 8.78 -2.26
C THR A 259 1.14 8.27 -3.59
N THR A 260 0.52 9.17 -4.36
CA THR A 260 0.07 8.91 -5.72
C THR A 260 1.13 9.38 -6.71
N ILE A 261 1.51 8.51 -7.63
CA ILE A 261 2.49 8.75 -8.69
C ILE A 261 1.77 8.63 -10.03
N CYS A 262 1.76 9.72 -10.79
CA CYS A 262 1.28 9.74 -12.16
C CYS A 262 2.48 9.61 -13.11
N ILE A 263 2.54 8.49 -13.83
CA ILE A 263 3.56 8.20 -14.82
C ILE A 263 3.04 8.66 -16.17
N LYS A 264 3.80 9.51 -16.86
CA LYS A 264 3.47 10.04 -18.18
C LYS A 264 4.64 9.82 -19.13
N ASN A 265 4.33 9.47 -20.36
CA ASN A 265 5.28 9.35 -21.45
C ASN A 265 4.68 10.02 -22.69
N ASP A 266 5.41 10.98 -23.24
CA ASP A 266 4.96 11.73 -24.41
C ASP A 266 5.16 10.94 -25.72
N LEU A 267 5.98 9.87 -25.70
CA LEU A 267 6.44 9.17 -26.89
C LEU A 267 5.79 7.80 -27.11
N GLN A 268 5.61 6.99 -26.06
CA GLN A 268 5.20 5.57 -26.17
C GLN A 268 4.32 5.11 -24.99
N PRO A 269 3.05 4.68 -25.21
CA PRO A 269 2.14 4.29 -24.13
C PRO A 269 2.53 2.97 -23.44
N ASN A 270 3.22 2.06 -24.15
CA ASN A 270 3.64 0.78 -23.55
C ASN A 270 4.72 0.95 -22.48
N HIS A 271 5.53 2.00 -22.56
CA HIS A 271 6.61 2.24 -21.60
C HIS A 271 6.09 2.71 -20.24
N GLU A 272 4.97 3.46 -20.21
CA GLU A 272 4.30 3.83 -18.96
C GLU A 272 3.85 2.59 -18.18
N LYS A 273 3.20 1.66 -18.88
CA LYS A 273 2.69 0.43 -18.29
C LYS A 273 3.81 -0.47 -17.76
N LEU A 274 4.90 -0.60 -18.51
CA LEU A 274 6.08 -1.37 -18.08
C LEU A 274 6.78 -0.73 -16.89
N ALA A 275 6.93 0.60 -16.88
CA ALA A 275 7.51 1.32 -15.75
C ALA A 275 6.64 1.17 -14.50
N LYS A 276 5.32 1.30 -14.65
CA LYS A 276 4.37 1.05 -13.57
C LYS A 276 4.52 -0.35 -13.00
N GLU A 277 4.49 -1.38 -13.84
CA GLU A 277 4.61 -2.79 -13.39
C GLU A 277 5.96 -3.05 -12.68
N CYS A 278 7.06 -2.46 -13.17
CA CYS A 278 8.37 -2.57 -12.51
C CYS A 278 8.37 -1.93 -11.12
N ILE A 279 7.85 -0.70 -11.03
CA ILE A 279 7.78 0.04 -9.77
C ILE A 279 6.85 -0.65 -8.78
N GLU A 280 5.67 -1.12 -9.25
CA GLU A 280 4.72 -1.89 -8.45
C GLU A 280 5.39 -3.13 -7.86
N LYS A 281 6.03 -3.95 -8.70
CA LYS A 281 6.67 -5.19 -8.25
C LYS A 281 7.74 -4.95 -7.20
N TYR A 282 8.64 -3.99 -7.43
CA TYR A 282 9.70 -3.70 -6.48
C TYR A 282 9.19 -3.03 -5.19
N SER A 283 8.20 -2.13 -5.31
CA SER A 283 7.55 -1.53 -4.14
C SER A 283 6.81 -2.56 -3.28
N HIS A 284 6.26 -3.60 -3.90
CA HIS A 284 5.61 -4.69 -3.20
C HIS A 284 6.61 -5.50 -2.35
N ALA A 285 7.78 -5.81 -2.89
CA ALA A 285 8.84 -6.46 -2.12
C ALA A 285 9.28 -5.61 -0.92
N LEU A 286 9.50 -4.31 -1.14
CA LEU A 286 9.86 -3.36 -0.09
C LEU A 286 8.79 -3.21 0.99
N HIS A 287 7.51 -3.38 0.65
CA HIS A 287 6.43 -3.31 1.65
C HIS A 287 6.60 -4.34 2.78
N PHE A 288 7.09 -5.54 2.47
CA PHE A 288 7.32 -6.58 3.47
C PHE A 288 8.67 -6.47 4.18
N GLU A 289 9.67 -5.92 3.49
CA GLU A 289 11.03 -5.80 4.02
C GLU A 289 11.18 -4.59 4.95
N LEU A 290 10.54 -3.47 4.60
CA LEU A 290 10.72 -2.19 5.28
C LEU A 290 9.82 -2.07 6.51
N ILE A 291 10.44 -1.58 7.59
CA ILE A 291 9.80 -1.23 8.86
C ILE A 291 10.10 0.22 9.17
N LYS A 292 9.12 0.88 9.80
CA LYS A 292 9.26 2.20 10.39
C LYS A 292 9.33 2.09 11.91
N GLU A 293 10.37 2.65 12.48
CA GLU A 293 10.53 2.86 13.91
C GLU A 293 10.48 4.37 14.20
N THR A 294 9.69 4.78 15.18
CA THR A 294 9.50 6.19 15.53
C THR A 294 10.00 6.46 16.95
N PHE A 295 10.92 7.41 17.08
CA PHE A 295 11.36 7.94 18.38
C PHE A 295 10.53 9.17 18.72
N ASP A 296 9.71 9.08 19.77
CA ASP A 296 8.89 10.20 20.22
C ASP A 296 9.74 11.23 20.97
N LEU A 297 9.65 12.49 20.55
CA LEU A 297 10.29 13.64 21.21
C LEU A 297 9.27 14.50 21.96
N LYS A 298 7.96 14.24 21.79
CA LYS A 298 6.91 15.03 22.40
C LYS A 298 6.90 14.81 23.91
N GLY A 299 6.96 15.91 24.67
CA GLY A 299 6.95 15.89 26.12
C GLY A 299 8.28 15.50 26.78
N LYS A 300 9.36 15.33 26.01
CA LYS A 300 10.71 15.11 26.56
C LYS A 300 11.39 16.42 26.95
N GLU A 301 12.25 16.36 27.97
CA GLU A 301 13.08 17.51 28.36
C GLU A 301 14.03 17.93 27.22
N ARG A 302 14.39 19.22 27.17
CA ARG A 302 15.26 19.78 26.12
C ARG A 302 16.61 19.03 26.00
N ARG A 303 17.19 18.61 27.14
CA ARG A 303 18.43 17.80 27.16
C ARG A 303 18.21 16.41 26.58
N GLU A 304 17.15 15.72 26.98
CA GLU A 304 16.86 14.38 26.50
C GLU A 304 16.57 14.36 25.00
N ARG A 305 15.79 15.36 24.54
CA ARG A 305 15.56 15.59 23.11
C ARG A 305 16.87 15.79 22.33
N GLY A 306 17.74 16.68 22.81
CA GLY A 306 19.03 16.94 22.17
C GLY A 306 19.93 15.70 22.13
N ASN A 307 19.93 14.88 23.18
CA ASN A 307 20.70 13.63 23.20
C ASN A 307 20.20 12.62 22.16
N ILE A 308 18.87 12.50 21.98
CA ILE A 308 18.29 11.60 20.97
C ILE A 308 18.61 12.11 19.57
N GLU A 309 18.41 13.41 19.30
CA GLU A 309 18.71 14.03 18.00
C GLU A 309 20.19 13.83 17.64
N LEU A 310 21.11 14.13 18.56
CA LEU A 310 22.55 14.00 18.35
C LEU A 310 22.99 12.55 18.15
N ALA A 311 22.42 11.60 18.91
CA ALA A 311 22.68 10.18 18.72
C ALA A 311 22.27 9.72 17.30
N CYS A 312 21.08 10.13 16.87
CA CYS A 312 20.56 9.80 15.54
C CYS A 312 21.39 10.43 14.42
N GLU A 313 21.83 11.69 14.57
CA GLU A 313 22.68 12.38 13.59
C GLU A 313 24.03 11.69 13.42
N GLN A 314 24.70 11.36 14.53
CA GLN A 314 25.99 10.68 14.48
C GLN A 314 25.88 9.31 13.80
N LEU A 315 24.84 8.54 14.16
CA LEU A 315 24.63 7.21 13.60
C LEU A 315 24.08 7.26 12.16
N SER A 316 23.45 8.35 11.73
CA SER A 316 22.95 8.49 10.36
C SER A 316 24.07 8.27 9.34
N SER A 317 25.26 8.83 9.60
CA SER A 317 26.43 8.70 8.72
C SER A 317 26.76 7.24 8.38
N LYS A 318 26.74 6.38 9.40
CA LYS A 318 27.05 4.95 9.32
C LYS A 318 25.99 4.15 8.56
N TYR A 319 24.72 4.52 8.67
CA TYR A 319 23.59 3.78 8.08
C TYR A 319 23.01 4.46 6.83
N ASN A 320 23.68 5.47 6.28
CA ASN A 320 23.19 6.29 5.17
C ASN A 320 22.82 5.48 3.91
N GLN A 321 23.38 4.29 3.71
CA GLN A 321 23.08 3.44 2.56
C GLN A 321 21.81 2.61 2.75
N GLU A 322 21.46 2.26 3.99
CA GLU A 322 20.40 1.27 4.29
C GLU A 322 19.18 1.88 4.96
N LEU A 323 19.33 2.99 5.69
CA LEU A 323 18.24 3.60 6.46
C LEU A 323 17.88 4.98 5.93
N LEU A 324 16.59 5.24 5.83
CA LEU A 324 16.03 6.56 5.65
C LEU A 324 15.62 7.13 7.02
N ILE A 325 16.28 8.18 7.45
CA ILE A 325 16.01 8.87 8.71
C ILE A 325 15.37 10.22 8.40
N ASN A 326 14.17 10.46 8.93
CA ASN A 326 13.46 11.72 8.80
C ASN A 326 13.35 12.39 10.17
N PHE A 327 13.91 13.59 10.28
CA PHE A 327 13.85 14.39 11.50
C PHE A 327 12.63 15.31 11.46
N ASN A 328 11.61 15.00 12.26
CA ASN A 328 10.41 15.82 12.40
C ASN A 328 10.46 16.62 13.70
N ARG A 329 9.61 17.65 13.82
CA ARG A 329 9.61 18.53 15.01
C ARG A 329 9.27 17.82 16.32
N THR A 330 8.45 16.77 16.25
CA THR A 330 7.88 16.05 17.40
C THR A 330 8.37 14.62 17.53
N HIS A 331 9.04 14.08 16.51
CA HIS A 331 9.49 12.68 16.47
C HIS A 331 10.58 12.51 15.43
N ILE A 332 11.29 11.38 15.47
CA ILE A 332 12.26 10.98 14.45
C ILE A 332 11.81 9.63 13.89
N ASP A 333 11.62 9.55 12.58
CA ASP A 333 11.26 8.31 11.91
C ASP A 333 12.49 7.68 11.26
N VAL A 334 12.67 6.38 11.50
CA VAL A 334 13.72 5.55 10.91
C VAL A 334 13.05 4.45 10.10
N ILE A 335 13.24 4.49 8.79
CA ILE A 335 12.62 3.59 7.82
C ILE A 335 13.73 2.78 7.14
N GLY A 336 13.60 1.45 7.13
CA GLY A 336 14.57 0.58 6.47
C GLY A 336 14.31 -0.90 6.73
N PRO A 337 15.22 -1.78 6.30
CA PRO A 337 15.12 -3.21 6.59
C PRO A 337 15.09 -3.48 8.10
N SER A 338 14.28 -4.46 8.51
CA SER A 338 14.06 -4.83 9.93
C SER A 338 15.36 -4.99 10.73
N SER A 339 16.37 -5.65 10.16
CA SER A 339 17.68 -5.89 10.79
C SER A 339 18.46 -4.60 11.06
N ALA A 340 18.48 -3.69 10.08
CA ALA A 340 19.21 -2.43 10.15
C ALA A 340 18.53 -1.46 11.13
N VAL A 341 17.20 -1.32 11.05
CA VAL A 341 16.41 -0.43 11.93
C VAL A 341 16.57 -0.86 13.40
N HIS A 342 16.50 -2.16 13.68
CA HIS A 342 16.66 -2.68 15.04
C HIS A 342 18.05 -2.43 15.60
N THR A 343 19.08 -2.66 14.79
CA THR A 343 20.48 -2.44 15.18
C THR A 343 20.71 -0.95 15.47
N PHE A 344 20.22 -0.07 14.60
CA PHE A 344 20.27 1.37 14.78
C PHE A 344 19.59 1.80 16.09
N LYS A 345 18.37 1.33 16.35
CA LYS A 345 17.64 1.63 17.60
C LYS A 345 18.43 1.24 18.84
N LYS A 346 19.08 0.08 18.82
CA LYS A 346 19.91 -0.38 19.94
C LYS A 346 21.13 0.53 20.14
N GLU A 347 21.79 0.95 19.06
CA GLU A 347 22.94 1.85 19.11
C GLU A 347 22.54 3.23 19.65
N VAL A 348 21.41 3.79 19.20
CA VAL A 348 20.84 5.04 19.74
C VAL A 348 20.60 4.91 21.25
N LEU A 349 19.92 3.85 21.69
CA LEU A 349 19.66 3.62 23.11
C LEU A 349 20.95 3.44 23.94
N LYS A 350 21.98 2.84 23.36
CA LYS A 350 23.30 2.72 24.01
C LYS A 350 23.98 4.08 24.12
N PHE A 351 23.92 4.89 23.07
CA PHE A 351 24.50 6.22 23.02
C PHE A 351 23.90 7.13 24.08
N ILE A 352 22.56 7.19 24.16
CA ILE A 352 21.83 7.99 25.14
C ILE A 352 22.22 7.61 26.58
N ARG A 353 22.43 6.31 26.86
CA ARG A 353 22.87 5.85 28.19
C ARG A 353 24.29 6.29 28.55
N GLN A 354 25.14 6.56 27.57
CA GLN A 354 26.52 7.01 27.78
C GLN A 354 26.60 8.52 27.99
N THR A 355 25.69 9.31 27.41
CA THR A 355 25.66 10.78 27.53
C THR A 355 24.96 11.29 28.80
N VAL A 356 24.32 10.40 29.58
CA VAL A 356 23.63 10.72 30.86
C VAL A 356 24.55 10.49 32.09
N ARG A 357 25.77 9.99 31.88
CA ARG A 357 26.86 10.06 32.87
C ARG A 357 27.70 11.29 32.59
#